data_AF-A0A9D6J8M1-F1
#
_entry.id   AF-A0A9D6J8M1-F1
#
_cell.length_a   1.000
_cell.length_b   1.000
_cell.length_c   1.000
_cell.angle_alpha   90.00
_cell.angle_beta   90.00
_cell.angle_gamma   90.00
#
_symmetry.space_group_name_H-M   'P 1'
#
loop_
_entity.id
_entity.type
_entity.pdbx_description
1 polymer ?
#
loop_
_entity_poly.entity_id
_entity_poly.type
_entity_poly.pdbx_seq_one_letter_code
_entity_poly.pdbx_strand_id
1 'polypeptide(L)'
;MLETILSTENQNSQNKFPRYSVIIQGIFFLSFLLLIYLAFDAIETRRNQQQEKVLQHMSVIVDLVSDNIVGNVEQVKNSLRLLSRMPAFRTSRVFGMSRSTVQKFEEFYGACLDHVDDSLKTFLPTFFSRVEDVLTETYSAQSVIGSAPELLFLQSKNVPYFVSLVRDFLSCYKKGTFNILELSSDFFDLIFHTGVVFVSDFFGAEDALKASLNDKDYICSLMIRSLDGTKRLLVTEIGQLPSFLSAGIRISETFFQPFYSGKVFFSEGLSRPLWQAAVPLLELDRKPFGILSSQVDLSFLSELSGKIKFSSGSQLFVIDEEGTVIGHSKKQLVINQVNFSRFNPAFSEVMQGRDGMRRIGVNGVDHLLVYRSLKNLGKPDLPIWGVLFTIPISEVFTGDTAVSFGIFSLAGLCILILWYLSDFILSNLEEEEA
;
A
#
# COMPACT_ATOMS: atom_id res chain seq x y z
N MET A 1 -110.18 -0.03 -25.21
CA MET A 1 -109.34 -1.10 -25.79
C MET A 1 -108.21 -0.55 -26.68
N LEU A 2 -108.43 0.54 -27.43
CA LEU A 2 -107.35 1.23 -28.18
C LEU A 2 -106.42 2.09 -27.30
N GLU A 3 -106.89 2.65 -26.18
CA GLU A 3 -106.03 3.38 -25.22
C GLU A 3 -105.06 2.47 -24.43
N THR A 4 -105.38 1.18 -24.32
CA THR A 4 -104.55 0.23 -23.56
C THR A 4 -103.32 -0.24 -24.35
N ILE A 5 -103.36 -0.13 -25.69
CA ILE A 5 -102.27 -0.54 -26.58
C ILE A 5 -101.25 0.61 -26.76
N LEU A 6 -101.69 1.87 -26.76
CA LEU A 6 -100.78 3.02 -26.84
C LEU A 6 -100.01 3.27 -25.51
N SER A 7 -100.53 2.78 -24.39
CA SER A 7 -99.86 2.89 -23.08
C SER A 7 -98.71 1.87 -22.89
N THR A 8 -98.66 0.78 -23.65
CA THR A 8 -97.65 -0.28 -23.46
C THR A 8 -96.42 -0.12 -24.34
N GLU A 9 -96.50 0.67 -25.41
CA GLU A 9 -95.37 0.89 -26.32
C GLU A 9 -94.38 1.96 -25.80
N ASN A 10 -94.81 2.82 -24.86
CA ASN A 10 -93.98 3.91 -24.36
C ASN A 10 -93.13 3.55 -23.10
N GLN A 11 -93.35 2.39 -22.47
CA GLN A 11 -92.55 1.96 -21.31
C GLN A 11 -91.27 1.20 -21.68
N ASN A 12 -91.09 0.81 -22.94
CA ASN A 12 -89.96 -0.01 -23.36
C ASN A 12 -88.75 0.80 -23.87
N SER A 13 -88.86 2.13 -23.96
CA SER A 13 -87.76 3.03 -24.36
C SER A 13 -86.93 3.54 -23.17
N GLN A 14 -87.50 3.62 -21.96
CA GLN A 14 -86.81 4.22 -20.81
C GLN A 14 -85.69 3.36 -20.18
N ASN A 15 -85.56 2.07 -20.54
CA ASN A 15 -84.56 1.17 -19.93
C ASN A 15 -83.27 0.96 -20.76
N LYS A 16 -83.05 1.69 -21.86
CA LYS A 16 -81.86 1.51 -22.71
C LYS A 16 -80.65 2.37 -22.35
N PHE A 17 -80.81 3.41 -21.53
CA PHE A 17 -79.72 4.31 -21.15
C PHE A 17 -78.65 3.79 -20.16
N PRO A 18 -78.90 2.85 -19.22
CA PRO A 18 -77.88 2.49 -18.22
C PRO A 18 -76.68 1.73 -18.78
N ARG A 19 -76.70 1.30 -20.05
CA ARG A 19 -75.60 0.54 -20.65
C ARG A 19 -74.44 1.41 -21.16
N TYR A 20 -74.70 2.65 -21.57
CA TYR A 20 -73.66 3.52 -22.11
C TYR A 20 -72.78 4.13 -21.01
N SER A 21 -73.36 4.45 -19.84
CA SER A 21 -72.60 5.01 -18.71
C SER A 21 -71.53 4.04 -18.20
N VAL A 22 -71.84 2.75 -18.12
CA VAL A 22 -70.91 1.70 -17.68
C VAL A 22 -69.70 1.58 -18.61
N ILE A 23 -69.92 1.68 -19.93
CA ILE A 23 -68.83 1.59 -20.91
C ILE A 23 -67.91 2.80 -20.80
N ILE A 24 -68.48 4.01 -20.68
CA ILE A 24 -67.70 5.25 -20.55
C ILE A 24 -66.87 5.24 -19.27
N GLN A 25 -67.46 4.85 -18.14
CA GLN A 25 -66.74 4.68 -16.87
C GLN A 25 -65.60 3.66 -16.98
N GLY A 26 -65.82 2.55 -17.70
CA GLY A 26 -64.78 1.56 -17.98
C GLY A 26 -63.59 2.12 -18.75
N ILE A 27 -63.84 2.95 -19.78
CA ILE A 27 -62.78 3.59 -20.58
C ILE A 27 -61.97 4.57 -19.74
N PHE A 28 -62.63 5.38 -18.89
CA PHE A 28 -61.93 6.30 -17.99
C PHE A 28 -61.08 5.56 -16.96
N PHE A 29 -61.61 4.49 -16.37
CA PHE A 29 -60.86 3.67 -15.42
C PHE A 29 -59.63 3.03 -16.06
N LEU A 30 -59.76 2.49 -17.27
CA LEU A 30 -58.63 1.92 -18.00
C LEU A 30 -57.57 2.97 -18.36
N SER A 31 -58.00 4.16 -18.81
CA SER A 31 -57.10 5.28 -19.11
C SER A 31 -56.34 5.75 -17.87
N PHE A 32 -57.01 5.75 -16.72
CA PHE A 32 -56.40 6.08 -15.43
C PHE A 32 -55.34 5.06 -15.00
N LEU A 33 -55.65 3.75 -15.08
CA LEU A 33 -54.67 2.70 -14.81
C LEU A 33 -53.45 2.79 -15.73
N LEU A 34 -53.66 3.09 -17.01
CA LEU A 34 -52.58 3.32 -17.96
C LEU A 34 -51.70 4.51 -17.54
N LEU A 35 -52.30 5.61 -17.08
CA LEU A 35 -51.57 6.79 -16.62
C LEU A 35 -50.74 6.48 -15.36
N ILE A 36 -51.30 5.75 -14.38
CA ILE A 36 -50.54 5.27 -13.21
C ILE A 36 -49.36 4.40 -13.63
N TYR A 37 -49.60 3.46 -14.55
CA TYR A 37 -48.56 2.57 -15.04
C TYR A 37 -47.42 3.36 -15.72
N LEU A 38 -47.74 4.28 -16.62
CA LEU A 38 -46.76 5.15 -17.28
C LEU A 38 -46.01 6.04 -16.27
N ALA A 39 -46.70 6.52 -15.24
CA ALA A 39 -46.07 7.29 -14.18
C ALA A 39 -45.09 6.45 -13.35
N PHE A 40 -45.45 5.22 -13.02
CA PHE A 40 -44.59 4.28 -12.30
C PHE A 40 -43.34 3.92 -13.13
N ASP A 41 -43.54 3.58 -14.41
CA ASP A 41 -42.46 3.28 -15.36
C ASP A 41 -41.51 4.47 -15.55
N ALA A 42 -42.05 5.70 -15.62
CA ALA A 42 -41.25 6.91 -15.69
C ALA A 42 -40.42 7.16 -14.41
N ILE A 43 -40.97 6.86 -13.23
CA ILE A 43 -40.26 6.95 -11.95
C ILE A 43 -39.14 5.90 -11.89
N GLU A 44 -39.43 4.66 -12.26
CA GLU A 44 -38.45 3.57 -12.28
C GLU A 44 -37.31 3.86 -13.26
N THR A 45 -37.63 4.34 -14.46
CA THR A 45 -36.63 4.74 -15.46
C THR A 45 -35.73 5.87 -14.94
N ARG A 46 -36.30 6.90 -14.29
CA ARG A 46 -35.52 7.99 -13.69
C ARG A 46 -34.61 7.49 -12.55
N ARG A 47 -35.10 6.58 -11.71
CA ARG A 47 -34.30 5.97 -10.63
C ARG A 47 -33.12 5.19 -11.18
N ASN A 48 -33.35 4.38 -12.21
CA ASN A 48 -32.28 3.61 -12.85
C ASN A 48 -31.23 4.54 -13.48
N GLN A 49 -31.65 5.61 -14.18
CA GLN A 49 -30.74 6.60 -14.75
C GLN A 49 -29.95 7.39 -13.69
N GLN A 50 -30.60 7.78 -12.58
CA GLN A 50 -29.91 8.46 -11.48
C GLN A 50 -28.90 7.54 -10.81
N GLN A 51 -29.27 6.28 -10.57
CA GLN A 51 -28.38 5.29 -10.01
C GLN A 51 -27.16 5.07 -10.93
N GLU A 52 -27.37 4.95 -12.23
CA GLU A 52 -26.28 4.80 -13.20
C GLU A 52 -25.33 6.01 -13.18
N LYS A 53 -25.86 7.23 -13.14
CA LYS A 53 -25.05 8.46 -13.02
C LYS A 53 -24.25 8.49 -11.72
N VAL A 54 -24.86 8.12 -10.60
CA VAL A 54 -24.15 8.04 -9.31
C VAL A 54 -23.07 6.98 -9.34
N LEU A 55 -23.34 5.80 -9.92
CA LEU A 55 -22.35 4.74 -10.07
C LEU A 55 -21.18 5.17 -10.96
N GLN A 56 -21.43 5.88 -12.06
CA GLN A 56 -20.39 6.46 -12.90
C GLN A 56 -19.53 7.45 -12.10
N HIS A 57 -20.14 8.37 -11.35
CA HIS A 57 -19.41 9.32 -10.50
C HIS A 57 -18.59 8.62 -9.41
N MET A 58 -19.18 7.63 -8.74
CA MET A 58 -18.49 6.82 -7.73
C MET A 58 -17.29 6.08 -8.33
N SER A 59 -17.43 5.52 -9.53
CA SER A 59 -16.32 4.89 -10.25
C SER A 59 -15.22 5.89 -10.52
N VAL A 60 -15.52 7.07 -11.06
CA VAL A 60 -14.51 8.11 -11.30
C VAL A 60 -13.78 8.51 -10.01
N ILE A 61 -14.49 8.61 -8.88
CA ILE A 61 -13.87 8.89 -7.58
C ILE A 61 -12.91 7.77 -7.18
N VAL A 62 -13.35 6.51 -7.25
CA VAL A 62 -12.52 5.34 -6.91
C VAL A 62 -11.29 5.27 -7.81
N ASP A 63 -11.44 5.60 -9.09
CA ASP A 63 -10.37 5.63 -10.08
C ASP A 63 -9.32 6.69 -9.71
N LEU A 64 -9.76 7.94 -9.48
CA LEU A 64 -8.89 9.04 -9.09
C LEU A 64 -8.16 8.77 -7.77
N VAL A 65 -8.84 8.17 -6.80
CA VAL A 65 -8.23 7.75 -5.52
C VAL A 65 -7.18 6.68 -5.77
N SER A 66 -7.51 5.66 -6.56
CA SER A 66 -6.60 4.56 -6.86
C SER A 66 -5.34 5.09 -7.54
N ASP A 67 -5.48 6.00 -8.51
CA ASP A 67 -4.37 6.62 -9.22
C ASP A 67 -3.50 7.47 -8.29
N ASN A 68 -4.11 8.22 -7.37
CA ASN A 68 -3.37 8.98 -6.35
C ASN A 68 -2.55 8.07 -5.43
N ILE A 69 -3.15 6.98 -4.95
CA ILE A 69 -2.48 5.98 -4.11
C ILE A 69 -1.32 5.34 -4.88
N VAL A 70 -1.54 4.94 -6.13
CA VAL A 70 -0.50 4.36 -7.01
C VAL A 70 0.64 5.35 -7.19
N GLY A 71 0.35 6.63 -7.45
CA GLY A 71 1.35 7.68 -7.58
C GLY A 71 2.24 7.80 -6.34
N ASN A 72 1.65 7.81 -5.15
CA ASN A 72 2.40 7.90 -3.89
C ASN A 72 3.24 6.64 -3.63
N VAL A 73 2.67 5.45 -3.88
CA VAL A 73 3.39 4.17 -3.79
C VAL A 73 4.58 4.13 -4.76
N GLU A 74 4.41 4.61 -5.98
CA GLU A 74 5.49 4.70 -6.97
C GLU A 74 6.55 5.72 -6.60
N GLN A 75 6.17 6.86 -6.03
CA GLN A 75 7.11 7.85 -5.52
C GLN A 75 8.00 7.26 -4.43
N VAL A 76 7.43 6.49 -3.49
CA VAL A 76 8.19 5.77 -2.47
C VAL A 76 9.09 4.72 -3.11
N LYS A 77 8.58 3.90 -4.02
CA LYS A 77 9.37 2.89 -4.74
C LYS A 77 10.56 3.50 -5.47
N ASN A 78 10.34 4.57 -6.22
CA ASN A 78 11.38 5.29 -6.95
C ASN A 78 12.39 5.92 -6.00
N SER A 79 11.93 6.47 -4.88
CA SER A 79 12.77 6.99 -3.81
C SER A 79 13.72 5.92 -3.26
N LEU A 80 13.19 4.75 -2.89
CA LEU A 80 14.00 3.65 -2.38
C LEU A 80 14.97 3.11 -3.43
N ARG A 81 14.54 3.02 -4.70
CA ARG A 81 15.41 2.61 -5.81
C ARG A 81 16.52 3.61 -6.09
N LEU A 82 16.28 4.91 -5.93
CA LEU A 82 17.31 5.93 -6.07
C LEU A 82 18.30 5.83 -4.91
N LEU A 83 17.80 5.69 -3.68
CA LEU A 83 18.63 5.48 -2.50
C LEU A 83 19.49 4.23 -2.65
N SER A 84 18.94 3.08 -3.02
CA SER A 84 19.71 1.84 -3.20
C SER A 84 20.79 1.91 -4.28
N ARG A 85 20.76 2.94 -5.14
CA ARG A 85 21.73 3.18 -6.21
C ARG A 85 22.79 4.21 -5.84
N MET A 86 22.69 4.90 -4.70
CA MET A 86 23.68 5.90 -4.32
C MET A 86 25.06 5.24 -4.13
N PRO A 87 26.16 5.93 -4.51
CA PRO A 87 27.52 5.40 -4.36
C PRO A 87 27.84 4.96 -2.94
N ALA A 88 27.36 5.69 -1.93
CA ALA A 88 27.57 5.36 -0.51
C ALA A 88 27.10 3.95 -0.11
N PHE A 89 26.13 3.37 -0.81
CA PHE A 89 25.68 1.99 -0.58
C PHE A 89 26.31 0.96 -1.52
N ARG A 90 27.11 1.39 -2.51
CA ARG A 90 27.81 0.50 -3.45
C ARG A 90 29.29 0.37 -3.14
N THR A 91 29.87 1.39 -2.51
CA THR A 91 31.30 1.44 -2.18
C THR A 91 31.64 0.73 -0.89
N SER A 92 30.66 0.25 -0.12
CA SER A 92 30.89 -0.69 0.99
C SER A 92 31.37 -2.03 0.43
N ARG A 93 32.57 -2.03 -0.14
CA ARG A 93 33.26 -3.26 -0.50
C ARG A 93 33.55 -3.95 0.81
N VAL A 94 33.02 -5.15 0.94
CA VAL A 94 33.70 -6.14 1.75
C VAL A 94 35.07 -6.30 1.11
N PHE A 95 36.08 -5.57 1.60
CA PHE A 95 37.49 -5.82 1.30
C PHE A 95 37.93 -7.13 2.01
N GLY A 96 37.08 -8.15 1.98
CA GLY A 96 37.37 -9.48 2.43
C GLY A 96 37.77 -10.31 1.23
N MET A 97 38.89 -11.03 1.34
CA MET A 97 39.21 -12.11 0.42
C MET A 97 37.97 -12.99 0.24
N SER A 98 37.64 -13.37 -1.01
CA SER A 98 36.47 -14.22 -1.27
C SER A 98 36.57 -15.50 -0.44
N ARG A 99 35.45 -16.10 -0.02
CA ARG A 99 35.45 -17.34 0.80
C ARG A 99 36.33 -18.45 0.20
N SER A 100 36.42 -18.53 -1.14
CA SER A 100 37.33 -19.46 -1.83
C SER A 100 38.81 -19.10 -1.69
N THR A 101 39.13 -17.82 -1.57
CA THR A 101 40.49 -17.32 -1.33
C THR A 101 40.87 -17.53 0.13
N VAL A 102 39.96 -17.30 1.07
CA VAL A 102 40.15 -17.63 2.50
C VAL A 102 40.39 -19.12 2.67
N GLN A 103 39.56 -19.97 2.05
CA GLN A 103 39.73 -21.43 2.13
C GLN A 103 41.05 -21.89 1.51
N LYS A 104 41.47 -21.35 0.36
CA LYS A 104 42.78 -21.65 -0.23
C LYS A 104 43.93 -21.17 0.66
N PHE A 105 43.74 -20.07 1.38
CA PHE A 105 44.73 -19.55 2.30
C PHE A 105 44.82 -20.39 3.58
N GLU A 106 43.70 -20.86 4.11
CA GLU A 106 43.64 -21.83 5.21
C GLU A 106 44.28 -23.18 4.82
N GLU A 107 43.99 -23.69 3.61
CA GLU A 107 44.62 -24.89 3.06
C GLU A 107 46.13 -24.71 2.88
N PHE A 108 46.58 -23.57 2.35
CA PHE A 108 48.00 -23.24 2.23
C PHE A 108 48.67 -23.12 3.60
N TYR A 109 48.02 -22.46 4.56
CA TYR A 109 48.55 -22.25 5.90
C TYR A 109 48.62 -23.55 6.72
N GLY A 110 47.60 -24.41 6.61
CA GLY A 110 47.61 -25.76 7.18
C GLY A 110 48.76 -26.59 6.62
N ALA A 111 48.96 -26.58 5.30
CA ALA A 111 50.08 -27.26 4.66
C ALA A 111 51.45 -26.68 5.06
N CYS A 112 51.54 -25.37 5.31
CA CYS A 112 52.75 -24.76 5.86
C CYS A 112 53.01 -25.17 7.31
N LEU A 113 52.00 -25.20 8.18
CA LEU A 113 52.17 -25.60 9.58
C LEU A 113 52.66 -27.05 9.73
N ASP A 114 52.22 -27.96 8.86
CA ASP A 114 52.63 -29.37 8.86
C ASP A 114 54.11 -29.59 8.47
N HIS A 115 54.82 -28.56 8.00
CA HIS A 115 56.23 -28.64 7.59
C HIS A 115 57.18 -27.79 8.44
N VAL A 116 56.70 -27.22 9.55
CA VAL A 116 57.45 -26.18 10.23
C VAL A 116 57.74 -26.45 11.70
N ASP A 117 58.78 -27.24 11.94
CA ASP A 117 59.47 -27.24 13.24
C ASP A 117 60.89 -26.62 13.16
N ASP A 118 61.55 -26.69 12.00
CA ASP A 118 62.94 -26.20 11.84
C ASP A 118 63.10 -24.95 10.96
N SER A 119 62.18 -24.69 10.02
CA SER A 119 62.31 -23.55 9.09
C SER A 119 61.73 -22.23 9.61
N LEU A 120 60.73 -22.21 10.51
CA LEU A 120 60.23 -20.94 11.09
C LEU A 120 61.24 -20.33 12.08
N LYS A 121 62.08 -21.14 12.75
CA LYS A 121 63.13 -20.64 13.64
C LYS A 121 64.17 -19.78 12.91
N THR A 122 64.41 -20.08 11.64
CA THR A 122 65.31 -19.30 10.77
C THR A 122 64.56 -18.22 9.98
N PHE A 123 63.33 -18.48 9.54
CA PHE A 123 62.56 -17.52 8.73
C PHE A 123 62.01 -16.33 9.53
N LEU A 124 61.45 -16.55 10.72
CA LEU A 124 60.80 -15.47 11.49
C LEU A 124 61.78 -14.33 11.84
N PRO A 125 63.01 -14.59 12.33
CA PRO A 125 63.94 -13.51 12.63
C PRO A 125 64.29 -12.68 11.38
N THR A 126 64.48 -13.32 10.24
CA THR A 126 64.81 -12.65 8.97
C THR A 126 63.62 -11.86 8.41
N PHE A 127 62.41 -12.42 8.50
CA PHE A 127 61.19 -11.74 8.09
C PHE A 127 60.93 -10.50 8.96
N PHE A 128 61.02 -10.63 10.28
CA PHE A 128 60.78 -9.50 11.19
C PHE A 128 61.86 -8.43 11.09
N SER A 129 63.14 -8.80 10.90
CA SER A 129 64.21 -7.83 10.60
C SER A 129 63.89 -7.02 9.36
N ARG A 130 63.43 -7.67 8.28
CA ARG A 130 63.05 -6.97 7.05
C ARG A 130 61.83 -6.07 7.21
N VAL A 131 60.84 -6.51 7.99
CA VAL A 131 59.65 -5.68 8.28
C VAL A 131 60.05 -4.46 9.10
N GLU A 132 60.95 -4.61 10.08
CA GLU A 132 61.48 -3.50 10.88
C GLU A 132 62.30 -2.52 10.03
N ASP A 133 63.14 -3.02 9.12
CA ASP A 133 63.90 -2.20 8.17
C ASP A 133 62.96 -1.41 7.25
N VAL A 134 61.95 -2.05 6.67
CA VAL A 134 60.96 -1.40 5.80
C VAL A 134 60.15 -0.36 6.56
N LEU A 135 59.71 -0.66 7.79
CA LEU A 135 58.98 0.31 8.61
C LEU A 135 59.85 1.52 8.98
N THR A 136 61.13 1.30 9.27
CA THR A 136 62.09 2.36 9.61
C THR A 136 62.47 3.22 8.40
N GLU A 137 62.62 2.60 7.24
CA GLU A 137 62.84 3.28 5.95
C GLU A 137 61.63 4.11 5.54
N THR A 138 60.41 3.58 5.74
CA THR A 138 59.16 4.29 5.46
C THR A 138 58.96 5.50 6.40
N TYR A 139 59.31 5.35 7.69
CA TYR A 139 59.24 6.44 8.67
C TYR A 139 60.29 7.54 8.43
N SER A 140 61.49 7.17 7.97
CA SER A 140 62.56 8.14 7.66
C SER A 140 62.30 8.87 6.34
N ALA A 141 61.74 8.21 5.32
CA ALA A 141 61.33 8.83 4.06
C ALA A 141 60.19 9.86 4.22
N GLN A 142 59.32 9.69 5.24
CA GLN A 142 58.25 10.65 5.55
C GLN A 142 58.73 12.00 6.09
N SER A 143 59.99 12.12 6.53
CA SER A 143 60.56 13.40 6.99
C SER A 143 61.02 14.32 5.85
N VAL A 144 61.03 13.84 4.59
CA VAL A 144 61.62 14.55 3.44
C VAL A 144 60.59 14.96 2.36
N ILE A 145 59.36 14.43 2.39
CA ILE A 145 58.37 14.68 1.32
C ILE A 145 57.23 15.58 1.81
N GLY A 146 57.28 16.84 1.41
CA GLY A 146 56.17 17.78 1.54
C GLY A 146 55.04 17.48 0.55
N SER A 147 53.80 17.58 1.05
CA SER A 147 52.55 17.84 0.33
C SER A 147 52.24 16.99 -0.92
N ALA A 148 51.76 15.76 -0.72
CA ALA A 148 50.95 15.03 -1.70
C ALA A 148 49.64 14.53 -1.04
N PRO A 149 48.44 14.93 -1.51
CA PRO A 149 47.17 14.62 -0.83
C PRO A 149 46.74 13.14 -0.93
N GLU A 150 47.28 12.36 -1.86
CA GLU A 150 46.84 10.98 -2.12
C GLU A 150 47.46 9.93 -1.18
N LEU A 151 48.48 10.28 -0.39
CA LEU A 151 49.12 9.39 0.58
C LEU A 151 48.58 9.55 2.02
N LEU A 152 47.63 10.47 2.24
CA LEU A 152 47.02 10.73 3.55
C LEU A 152 46.05 9.63 4.00
N PHE A 153 45.63 8.72 3.11
CA PHE A 153 44.71 7.63 3.47
C PHE A 153 45.37 6.50 4.28
N LEU A 154 46.71 6.41 4.25
CA LEU A 154 47.48 5.50 5.13
C LEU A 154 47.87 6.15 6.47
N GLN A 155 47.46 7.41 6.74
CA GLN A 155 47.68 8.06 8.05
C GLN A 155 46.62 7.69 9.11
N SER A 156 45.67 6.79 8.82
CA SER A 156 44.56 6.53 9.73
C SER A 156 44.95 5.54 10.85
N LYS A 157 45.18 6.05 12.07
CA LYS A 157 45.01 5.47 13.44
C LYS A 157 45.49 4.03 13.77
N ASN A 158 45.77 3.16 12.81
CA ASN A 158 46.03 1.73 12.98
C ASN A 158 47.51 1.40 12.91
N VAL A 159 48.36 2.28 12.37
CA VAL A 159 49.83 2.05 12.36
C VAL A 159 50.41 1.96 13.78
N PRO A 160 50.07 2.85 14.74
CA PRO A 160 50.53 2.71 16.11
C PRO A 160 50.01 1.44 16.80
N TYR A 161 48.79 1.02 16.48
CA TYR A 161 48.18 -0.20 17.00
C TYR A 161 48.85 -1.46 16.44
N PHE A 162 49.09 -1.51 15.13
CA PHE A 162 49.83 -2.57 14.45
C PHE A 162 51.25 -2.71 15.01
N VAL A 163 51.96 -1.60 15.18
CA VAL A 163 53.32 -1.60 15.76
C VAL A 163 53.29 -2.07 17.22
N SER A 164 52.28 -1.69 18.02
CA SER A 164 52.11 -2.21 19.38
C SER A 164 51.86 -3.71 19.37
N LEU A 165 50.98 -4.20 18.50
CA LEU A 165 50.60 -5.61 18.44
C LEU A 165 51.78 -6.49 17.98
N VAL A 166 52.55 -6.03 16.99
CA VAL A 166 53.80 -6.69 16.54
C VAL A 166 54.84 -6.68 17.67
N ARG A 167 54.95 -5.60 18.44
CA ARG A 167 55.87 -5.53 19.59
C ARG A 167 55.46 -6.48 20.71
N ASP A 168 54.17 -6.56 21.02
CA ASP A 168 53.64 -7.46 22.05
C ASP A 168 53.78 -8.92 21.63
N PHE A 169 53.55 -9.23 20.35
CA PHE A 169 53.83 -10.52 19.74
C PHE A 169 55.32 -10.92 19.91
N LEU A 170 56.24 -10.04 19.53
CA LEU A 170 57.68 -10.29 19.64
C LEU A 170 58.14 -10.45 21.10
N SER A 171 57.52 -9.71 22.03
CA SER A 171 57.76 -9.81 23.47
C SER A 171 57.31 -11.17 24.02
N CYS A 172 56.11 -11.63 23.65
CA CYS A 172 55.60 -12.95 24.03
C CYS A 172 56.42 -14.08 23.42
N TYR A 173 56.87 -13.94 22.16
CA TYR A 173 57.71 -14.92 21.48
C TYR A 173 59.07 -15.07 22.17
N LYS A 174 59.75 -13.96 22.48
CA LYS A 174 61.04 -13.97 23.20
C LYS A 174 60.94 -14.58 24.61
N LYS A 175 59.78 -14.50 25.26
CA LYS A 175 59.55 -15.04 26.61
C LYS A 175 59.18 -16.54 26.62
N GLY A 176 58.98 -17.16 25.46
CA GLY A 176 58.63 -18.58 25.38
C GLY A 176 57.24 -18.92 25.92
N THR A 177 56.41 -17.93 26.26
CA THR A 177 55.05 -18.10 26.77
C THR A 177 54.01 -18.16 25.64
N PHE A 178 54.40 -18.71 24.49
CA PHE A 178 53.74 -18.47 23.21
C PHE A 178 52.65 -19.51 22.94
N ASN A 179 51.38 -19.14 23.10
CA ASN A 179 50.24 -19.96 22.72
C ASN A 179 49.81 -19.58 21.28
N ILE A 180 50.31 -20.31 20.28
CA ILE A 180 50.15 -20.00 18.84
C ILE A 180 48.68 -19.83 18.43
N LEU A 181 47.77 -20.55 19.08
CA LEU A 181 46.35 -20.56 18.74
C LEU A 181 45.65 -19.23 19.06
N GLU A 182 45.96 -18.61 20.19
CA GLU A 182 45.23 -17.44 20.71
C GLU A 182 45.61 -16.14 19.99
N LEU A 183 46.86 -16.03 19.53
CA LEU A 183 47.35 -14.85 18.82
C LEU A 183 47.18 -14.96 17.30
N SER A 184 46.95 -16.16 16.78
CA SER A 184 46.66 -16.36 15.36
C SER A 184 45.36 -15.66 14.96
N SER A 185 44.25 -15.82 15.68
CA SER A 185 42.99 -15.17 15.28
C SER A 185 43.13 -13.66 15.17
N ASP A 186 43.70 -13.01 16.19
CA ASP A 186 43.76 -11.55 16.27
C ASP A 186 44.80 -10.95 15.29
N PHE A 187 45.90 -11.66 15.06
CA PHE A 187 46.94 -11.25 14.11
C PHE A 187 46.52 -11.50 12.65
N PHE A 188 45.85 -12.61 12.37
CA PHE A 188 45.33 -12.91 11.03
C PHE A 188 44.15 -12.00 10.67
N ASP A 189 43.29 -11.66 11.63
CA ASP A 189 42.23 -10.65 11.45
C ASP A 189 42.80 -9.26 11.13
N LEU A 190 43.97 -8.92 11.70
CA LEU A 190 44.66 -7.65 11.47
C LEU A 190 45.43 -7.58 10.14
N ILE A 191 46.04 -8.69 9.69
CA ILE A 191 46.92 -8.71 8.51
C ILE A 191 46.19 -9.10 7.22
N PHE A 192 45.26 -10.04 7.27
CA PHE A 192 44.71 -10.65 6.06
C PHE A 192 43.34 -10.10 5.66
N HIS A 193 42.77 -9.17 6.44
CA HIS A 193 41.42 -8.66 6.19
C HIS A 193 40.43 -9.80 5.86
N THR A 194 40.59 -10.95 6.50
CA THR A 194 39.71 -12.10 6.30
C THR A 194 38.43 -11.87 7.10
N GLY A 195 37.51 -11.11 6.50
CA GLY A 195 36.08 -11.41 6.66
C GLY A 195 35.26 -10.61 7.66
N VAL A 196 35.70 -9.42 8.09
CA VAL A 196 34.79 -8.44 8.71
C VAL A 196 34.67 -7.25 7.79
N VAL A 197 33.46 -7.02 7.26
CA VAL A 197 33.09 -5.76 6.61
C VAL A 197 33.43 -4.63 7.59
N PHE A 198 34.51 -3.89 7.36
CA PHE A 198 34.88 -2.81 8.27
C PHE A 198 33.78 -1.74 8.25
N VAL A 199 33.33 -1.40 9.46
CA VAL A 199 32.22 -0.49 9.78
C VAL A 199 32.48 0.96 9.33
N SER A 200 33.65 1.27 8.77
CA SER A 200 34.06 2.63 8.40
C SER A 200 33.23 3.27 7.29
N ASP A 201 32.56 2.49 6.44
CA ASP A 201 31.80 3.03 5.30
C ASP A 201 30.33 3.35 5.60
N PHE A 202 29.80 2.94 6.77
CA PHE A 202 28.40 3.21 7.10
C PHE A 202 28.16 4.64 7.58
N PHE A 203 29.20 5.38 7.98
CA PHE A 203 29.03 6.78 8.40
C PHE A 203 28.47 7.65 7.26
N GLY A 204 29.04 7.55 6.05
CA GLY A 204 28.52 8.27 4.89
C GLY A 204 27.13 7.79 4.45
N ALA A 205 26.84 6.49 4.61
CA ALA A 205 25.53 5.93 4.36
C ALA A 205 24.48 6.44 5.38
N GLU A 206 24.83 6.56 6.65
CA GLU A 206 23.97 7.07 7.70
C GLU A 206 23.57 8.52 7.44
N ASP A 207 24.53 9.38 7.11
CA ASP A 207 24.26 10.78 6.81
C ASP A 207 23.39 10.93 5.55
N ALA A 208 23.64 10.12 4.52
CA ALA A 208 22.80 10.08 3.32
C ALA A 208 21.36 9.64 3.64
N LEU A 209 21.18 8.62 4.49
CA LEU A 209 19.84 8.18 4.92
C LEU A 209 19.14 9.22 5.79
N LYS A 210 19.86 9.89 6.72
CA LYS A 210 19.32 11.00 7.54
C LYS A 210 18.85 12.15 6.67
N ALA A 211 19.66 12.58 5.71
CA ALA A 211 19.30 13.62 4.77
C ALA A 211 18.05 13.24 3.95
N SER A 212 17.92 11.95 3.61
CA SER A 212 16.80 11.44 2.81
C SER A 212 15.48 11.31 3.58
N LEU A 213 15.52 11.13 4.90
CA LEU A 213 14.32 11.14 5.74
C LEU A 213 13.74 12.56 5.82
N ASN A 214 14.60 13.56 6.01
CA ASN A 214 14.17 14.95 6.22
C ASN A 214 13.49 15.60 4.99
N ASP A 215 13.68 15.03 3.80
CA ASP A 215 13.16 15.57 2.53
C ASP A 215 11.81 14.94 2.12
N LYS A 216 11.34 13.88 2.81
CA LYS A 216 10.22 13.07 2.34
C LYS A 216 9.19 12.79 3.42
N ASP A 217 8.07 13.49 3.34
CA ASP A 217 6.96 13.44 4.30
C ASP A 217 6.39 12.04 4.60
N TYR A 218 6.63 11.05 3.74
CA TYR A 218 6.06 9.70 3.89
C TYR A 218 7.03 8.68 4.48
N ILE A 219 8.35 8.87 4.41
CA ILE A 219 9.33 7.86 4.82
C ILE A 219 9.72 8.13 6.27
N CYS A 220 9.26 7.29 7.22
CA CYS A 220 9.56 7.51 8.64
C CYS A 220 10.83 6.82 9.13
N SER A 221 11.25 5.76 8.43
CA SER A 221 12.48 5.06 8.76
C SER A 221 13.10 4.38 7.55
N LEU A 222 14.43 4.23 7.61
CA LEU A 222 15.27 3.55 6.63
C LEU A 222 16.23 2.63 7.36
N MET A 223 16.33 1.39 6.91
CA MET A 223 17.14 0.37 7.56
C MET A 223 17.85 -0.49 6.54
N ILE A 224 19.15 -0.67 6.73
CA ILE A 224 19.98 -1.59 5.96
C ILE A 224 20.15 -2.87 6.76
N ARG A 225 19.80 -3.98 6.13
CA ARG A 225 20.07 -5.33 6.65
C ARG A 225 20.96 -6.08 5.67
N SER A 226 21.85 -6.89 6.23
CA SER A 226 22.56 -7.92 5.47
C SER A 226 21.59 -9.07 5.14
N LEU A 227 21.97 -9.93 4.20
CA LEU A 227 21.13 -11.06 3.75
C LEU A 227 20.81 -12.05 4.87
N ASP A 228 21.75 -12.25 5.80
CA ASP A 228 21.56 -12.99 7.05
C ASP A 228 20.51 -12.38 8.01
N GLY A 229 19.97 -11.20 7.67
CA GLY A 229 19.03 -10.44 8.47
C GLY A 229 19.65 -9.60 9.57
N THR A 230 20.98 -9.59 9.68
CA THR A 230 21.71 -8.76 10.64
C THR A 230 21.50 -7.29 10.28
N LYS A 231 20.98 -6.54 11.25
CA LYS A 231 20.79 -5.09 11.14
C LYS A 231 22.15 -4.41 11.11
N ARG A 232 22.46 -3.70 10.02
CA ARG A 232 23.73 -2.97 9.86
C ARG A 232 23.57 -1.49 10.18
N LEU A 233 22.48 -0.89 9.69
CA LEU A 233 22.22 0.53 9.87
C LEU A 233 20.73 0.77 10.04
N LEU A 234 20.38 1.73 10.90
CA LEU A 234 19.01 2.19 11.05
C LEU A 234 19.00 3.69 11.29
N VAL A 235 18.23 4.38 10.47
CA VAL A 235 17.85 5.77 10.68
C VAL A 235 16.34 5.82 10.78
N THR A 236 15.85 6.48 11.82
CA THR A 236 14.44 6.44 12.18
C THR A 236 14.07 7.72 12.92
N GLU A 237 12.92 8.26 12.59
CA GLU A 237 12.29 9.34 13.37
C GLU A 237 11.58 8.79 14.61
N ILE A 238 11.27 7.49 14.59
CA ILE A 238 10.30 6.84 15.49
C ILE A 238 10.99 6.13 16.68
N GLY A 239 12.32 6.14 16.75
CA GLY A 239 13.07 5.37 17.75
C GLY A 239 13.04 3.87 17.44
N GLN A 240 12.61 3.02 18.38
CA GLN A 240 12.70 1.56 18.22
C GLN A 240 11.79 1.04 17.10
N LEU A 241 12.37 0.40 16.09
CA LEU A 241 11.59 -0.29 15.06
C LEU A 241 11.10 -1.64 15.56
N PRO A 242 9.84 -2.00 15.28
CA PRO A 242 9.37 -3.36 15.46
C PRO A 242 10.22 -4.32 14.59
N SER A 243 10.64 -5.44 15.16
CA SER A 243 11.50 -6.48 14.57
C SER A 243 10.77 -7.32 13.50
N PHE A 244 10.33 -6.71 12.39
CA PHE A 244 9.27 -7.32 11.57
C PHE A 244 9.62 -7.76 10.13
N LEU A 245 10.89 -7.87 9.75
CA LEU A 245 11.27 -8.26 8.38
C LEU A 245 11.94 -9.65 8.24
N SER A 246 11.91 -10.51 9.26
CA SER A 246 12.56 -11.83 9.14
C SER A 246 12.01 -12.69 7.97
N ALA A 247 10.73 -12.55 7.62
CA ALA A 247 10.11 -13.30 6.53
C ALA A 247 10.40 -12.71 5.13
N GLY A 248 10.32 -11.39 4.97
CA GLY A 248 10.54 -10.72 3.67
C GLY A 248 11.97 -10.82 3.14
N ILE A 249 12.95 -10.92 4.06
CA ILE A 249 14.38 -11.06 3.73
C ILE A 249 14.62 -12.34 2.90
N ARG A 250 14.04 -13.47 3.32
CA ARG A 250 14.19 -14.76 2.62
C ARG A 250 13.61 -14.74 1.21
N ILE A 251 12.55 -13.97 0.98
CA ILE A 251 11.92 -13.85 -0.34
C ILE A 251 12.84 -13.08 -1.30
N SER A 252 13.50 -12.02 -0.83
CA SER A 252 14.41 -11.23 -1.66
C SER A 252 15.72 -11.96 -2.04
N GLU A 253 16.13 -12.96 -1.24
CA GLU A 253 17.26 -13.83 -1.58
C GLU A 253 16.91 -14.79 -2.73
N THR A 254 15.65 -15.22 -2.80
CA THR A 254 15.22 -16.27 -3.73
C THR A 254 14.70 -15.69 -5.05
N PHE A 255 14.07 -14.51 -4.99
CA PHE A 255 13.49 -13.85 -6.14
C PHE A 255 14.15 -12.48 -6.31
N PHE A 256 14.83 -12.28 -7.44
CA PHE A 256 15.41 -10.98 -7.88
C PHE A 256 14.32 -9.94 -8.16
N GLN A 257 13.41 -9.70 -7.21
CA GLN A 257 12.38 -8.69 -7.33
C GLN A 257 13.01 -7.31 -7.05
N PRO A 258 12.81 -6.33 -7.94
CA PRO A 258 13.39 -4.99 -7.80
C PRO A 258 12.70 -4.15 -6.71
N PHE A 259 11.63 -4.67 -6.12
CA PHE A 259 10.85 -4.04 -5.08
C PHE A 259 10.05 -5.10 -4.31
N TYR A 260 9.97 -4.95 -3.00
CA TYR A 260 9.16 -5.80 -2.13
C TYR A 260 8.16 -4.91 -1.39
N SER A 261 6.88 -5.23 -1.56
CA SER A 261 5.79 -4.66 -0.76
C SER A 261 5.54 -5.58 0.43
N GLY A 262 5.83 -5.10 1.62
CA GLY A 262 5.56 -5.80 2.87
C GLY A 262 4.17 -5.52 3.43
N LYS A 263 3.92 -6.03 4.63
CA LYS A 263 2.65 -5.86 5.35
C LYS A 263 2.44 -4.43 5.82
N VAL A 264 1.17 -4.08 5.98
CA VAL A 264 0.75 -2.91 6.74
C VAL A 264 0.58 -3.32 8.20
N PHE A 265 0.99 -2.44 9.12
CA PHE A 265 0.78 -2.64 10.55
C PHE A 265 0.51 -1.28 11.21
N PHE A 266 -0.12 -1.28 12.38
CA PHE A 266 -0.34 -0.05 13.13
C PHE A 266 0.79 0.16 14.15
N SER A 267 1.43 1.32 14.12
CA SER A 267 2.39 1.71 15.16
C SER A 267 1.66 2.42 16.28
N GLU A 268 1.57 1.78 17.46
CA GLU A 268 0.96 2.38 18.64
C GLU A 268 1.69 3.66 19.08
N GLY A 269 3.03 3.65 19.04
CA GLY A 269 3.85 4.79 19.43
C GLY A 269 3.65 6.04 18.57
N LEU A 270 3.33 5.87 17.29
CA LEU A 270 2.98 6.99 16.41
C LEU A 270 1.48 7.23 16.30
N SER A 271 0.67 6.25 16.69
CA SER A 271 -0.76 6.19 16.38
C SER A 271 -1.06 6.32 14.88
N ARG A 272 -0.27 5.64 14.04
CA ARG A 272 -0.40 5.69 12.57
C ARG A 272 -0.21 4.31 11.91
N PRO A 273 -0.94 4.03 10.83
CA PRO A 273 -0.66 2.88 9.98
C PRO A 273 0.67 3.07 9.23
N LEU A 274 1.52 2.06 9.26
CA LEU A 274 2.80 2.03 8.56
C LEU A 274 2.82 0.89 7.54
N TRP A 275 3.29 1.18 6.34
CA TRP A 275 3.54 0.18 5.30
C TRP A 275 5.03 -0.11 5.18
N GLN A 276 5.38 -1.39 5.05
CA GLN A 276 6.77 -1.79 4.85
C GLN A 276 7.09 -1.89 3.36
N ALA A 277 8.16 -1.25 2.94
CA ALA A 277 8.68 -1.35 1.58
C ALA A 277 10.16 -1.71 1.62
N ALA A 278 10.64 -2.49 0.66
CA ALA A 278 12.06 -2.83 0.59
C ALA A 278 12.56 -2.95 -0.86
N VAL A 279 13.85 -2.71 -1.03
CA VAL A 279 14.58 -2.90 -2.29
C VAL A 279 15.91 -3.60 -2.01
N PRO A 280 16.37 -4.48 -2.91
CA PRO A 280 17.68 -5.09 -2.75
C PRO A 280 18.79 -4.07 -2.95
N LEU A 281 19.84 -4.17 -2.14
CA LEU A 281 21.12 -3.51 -2.36
C LEU A 281 21.99 -4.44 -3.19
N LEU A 282 22.45 -3.95 -4.34
CA LEU A 282 23.19 -4.74 -5.32
C LEU A 282 24.66 -4.31 -5.38
N GLU A 283 25.55 -5.29 -5.48
CA GLU A 283 26.96 -5.09 -5.80
C GLU A 283 27.14 -4.66 -7.27
N LEU A 284 28.38 -4.34 -7.64
CA LEU A 284 28.75 -3.98 -9.02
C LEU A 284 28.44 -5.10 -10.03
N ASP A 285 28.52 -6.35 -9.60
CA ASP A 285 28.19 -7.53 -10.41
C ASP A 285 26.68 -7.86 -10.39
N ARG A 286 25.85 -6.98 -9.82
CA ARG A 286 24.39 -7.11 -9.64
C ARG A 286 23.96 -8.24 -8.71
N LYS A 287 24.85 -8.80 -7.89
CA LYS A 287 24.43 -9.70 -6.82
C LYS A 287 23.87 -8.92 -5.63
N PRO A 288 22.74 -9.34 -5.04
CA PRO A 288 22.26 -8.74 -3.81
C PRO A 288 23.23 -9.06 -2.67
N PHE A 289 23.57 -8.07 -1.85
CA PHE A 289 24.38 -8.25 -0.62
C PHE A 289 23.65 -7.78 0.64
N GLY A 290 22.51 -7.13 0.47
CA GLY A 290 21.68 -6.63 1.55
C GLY A 290 20.37 -6.07 1.05
N ILE A 291 19.58 -5.51 1.96
CA ILE A 291 18.26 -4.98 1.70
C ILE A 291 18.15 -3.61 2.34
N LEU A 292 17.71 -2.63 1.56
CA LEU A 292 17.26 -1.34 2.06
C LEU A 292 15.76 -1.42 2.26
N SER A 293 15.35 -1.34 3.51
CA SER A 293 13.95 -1.40 3.93
C SER A 293 13.51 -0.07 4.51
N SER A 294 12.22 0.20 4.43
CA SER A 294 11.60 1.44 4.87
C SER A 294 10.23 1.20 5.47
N GLN A 295 9.86 2.05 6.43
CA GLN A 295 8.50 2.18 6.90
C GLN A 295 7.92 3.50 6.41
N VAL A 296 6.74 3.41 5.81
CA VAL A 296 6.06 4.49 5.12
C VAL A 296 4.79 4.85 5.90
N ASP A 297 4.60 6.12 6.25
CA ASP A 297 3.37 6.59 6.88
C ASP A 297 2.20 6.51 5.89
N LEU A 298 1.14 5.81 6.28
CA LEU A 298 -0.11 5.72 5.52
C LEU A 298 -1.18 6.69 6.03
N SER A 299 -0.85 7.62 6.93
CA SER A 299 -1.77 8.65 7.43
C SER A 299 -2.43 9.47 6.32
N PHE A 300 -1.72 9.69 5.20
CA PHE A 300 -2.24 10.36 4.02
C PHE A 300 -3.48 9.67 3.43
N LEU A 301 -3.65 8.35 3.58
CA LEU A 301 -4.85 7.63 3.13
C LEU A 301 -6.08 8.06 3.92
N SER A 302 -5.93 8.26 5.23
CA SER A 302 -7.00 8.76 6.08
C SER A 302 -7.34 10.21 5.74
N GLU A 303 -6.35 11.04 5.45
CA GLU A 303 -6.58 12.42 4.99
C GLU A 303 -7.28 12.48 3.63
N LEU A 304 -6.85 11.65 2.67
CA LEU A 304 -7.46 11.52 1.36
C LEU A 304 -8.94 11.13 1.49
N SER A 305 -9.24 10.12 2.31
CA SER A 305 -10.61 9.71 2.60
C SER A 305 -11.45 10.77 3.33
N GLY A 306 -10.81 11.65 4.11
CA GLY A 306 -11.49 12.75 4.79
C GLY A 306 -11.84 13.92 3.85
N LYS A 307 -11.03 14.12 2.80
CA LYS A 307 -11.25 15.15 1.76
C LYS A 307 -12.36 14.75 0.79
N ILE A 308 -12.55 13.46 0.57
CA ILE A 308 -13.55 12.93 -0.36
C ILE A 308 -14.85 12.69 0.41
N LYS A 309 -15.77 13.65 0.29
CA LYS A 309 -17.14 13.55 0.81
C LYS A 309 -18.10 13.85 -0.31
N PHE A 310 -18.86 12.85 -0.74
CA PHE A 310 -19.94 13.04 -1.71
C PHE A 310 -21.25 13.38 -1.00
N SER A 311 -21.50 12.71 0.12
CA SER A 311 -22.66 12.88 0.98
C SER A 311 -22.30 12.62 2.45
N SER A 312 -23.20 12.93 3.37
CA SER A 312 -22.98 12.76 4.82
C SER A 312 -22.69 11.31 5.22
N GLY A 313 -23.31 10.35 4.55
CA GLY A 313 -23.13 8.92 4.78
C GLY A 313 -22.10 8.27 3.87
N SER A 314 -21.55 9.00 2.89
CA SER A 314 -20.51 8.44 2.02
C SER A 314 -19.22 8.14 2.78
N GLN A 315 -18.61 6.99 2.50
CA GLN A 315 -17.39 6.56 3.16
C GLN A 315 -16.41 5.94 2.15
N LEU A 316 -15.14 6.33 2.25
CA LEU A 316 -14.04 5.75 1.49
C LEU A 316 -13.21 4.87 2.42
N PHE A 317 -13.02 3.62 2.02
CA PHE A 317 -12.17 2.65 2.68
C PHE A 317 -11.00 2.31 1.78
N VAL A 318 -9.81 2.27 2.35
CA VAL A 318 -8.64 1.62 1.76
C VAL A 318 -8.32 0.41 2.64
N ILE A 319 -8.21 -0.76 2.03
CA ILE A 319 -7.97 -2.03 2.73
C ILE A 319 -6.70 -2.72 2.21
N ASP A 320 -6.04 -3.48 3.08
CA ASP A 320 -4.88 -4.31 2.72
C ASP A 320 -5.26 -5.73 2.25
N GLU A 321 -4.24 -6.58 2.10
CA GLU A 321 -4.37 -7.96 1.61
C GLU A 321 -5.14 -8.87 2.58
N GLU A 322 -5.13 -8.54 3.88
CA GLU A 322 -5.89 -9.26 4.91
C GLU A 322 -7.30 -8.69 5.12
N GLY A 323 -7.63 -7.61 4.41
CA GLY A 323 -8.88 -6.89 4.54
C GLY A 323 -8.91 -5.92 5.72
N THR A 324 -7.77 -5.64 6.35
CA THR A 324 -7.66 -4.63 7.40
C THR A 324 -7.83 -3.25 6.81
N VAL A 325 -8.61 -2.39 7.47
CA VAL A 325 -8.77 -1.00 7.05
C VAL A 325 -7.49 -0.21 7.37
N ILE A 326 -6.81 0.26 6.32
CA ILE A 326 -5.56 1.03 6.39
C ILE A 326 -5.76 2.53 6.12
N GLY A 327 -6.91 2.92 5.56
CA GLY A 327 -7.29 4.31 5.34
C GLY A 327 -8.79 4.52 5.45
N HIS A 328 -9.21 5.45 6.31
CA HIS A 328 -10.62 5.83 6.47
C HIS A 328 -10.77 7.18 7.18
N SER A 329 -11.86 7.89 6.92
CA SER A 329 -12.10 9.25 7.45
C SER A 329 -12.24 9.24 8.99
N LYS A 330 -12.86 8.17 9.53
CA LYS A 330 -12.89 7.84 10.95
C LYS A 330 -11.62 7.06 11.33
N LYS A 331 -10.62 7.77 11.88
CA LYS A 331 -9.33 7.19 12.31
C LYS A 331 -9.46 5.99 13.25
N GLN A 332 -10.50 5.94 14.08
CA GLN A 332 -10.75 4.81 14.99
C GLN A 332 -10.87 3.46 14.26
N LEU A 333 -11.37 3.42 13.02
CA LEU A 333 -11.45 2.17 12.26
C LEU A 333 -10.05 1.65 11.87
N VAL A 334 -9.13 2.57 11.57
CA VAL A 334 -7.73 2.25 11.24
C VAL A 334 -6.96 1.83 12.49
N ILE A 335 -7.12 2.59 13.59
CA ILE A 335 -6.48 2.29 14.88
C ILE A 335 -6.90 0.91 15.39
N ASN A 336 -8.19 0.60 15.31
CA ASN A 336 -8.74 -0.69 15.73
C ASN A 336 -8.49 -1.81 14.73
N GLN A 337 -7.78 -1.54 13.62
CA GLN A 337 -7.48 -2.52 12.56
C GLN A 337 -8.72 -3.32 12.16
N VAL A 338 -9.84 -2.61 11.91
CA VAL A 338 -11.11 -3.27 11.61
C VAL A 338 -10.95 -4.11 10.35
N ASN A 339 -11.26 -5.40 10.45
CA ASN A 339 -11.12 -6.31 9.33
C ASN A 339 -12.42 -6.39 8.51
N PHE A 340 -12.36 -5.82 7.31
CA PHE A 340 -13.42 -5.69 6.31
C PHE A 340 -13.84 -7.02 5.67
N SER A 341 -12.97 -8.03 5.67
CA SER A 341 -13.26 -9.35 5.09
C SER A 341 -14.43 -10.06 5.75
N ARG A 342 -14.71 -9.75 7.03
CA ARG A 342 -15.75 -10.43 7.82
C ARG A 342 -17.16 -9.99 7.48
N PHE A 343 -17.34 -8.77 6.98
CA PHE A 343 -18.66 -8.17 6.82
C PHE A 343 -18.97 -7.69 5.41
N ASN A 344 -17.98 -7.69 4.50
CA ASN A 344 -18.21 -7.26 3.13
C ASN A 344 -17.85 -8.35 2.11
N PRO A 345 -18.83 -8.89 1.35
CA PRO A 345 -18.58 -9.93 0.37
C PRO A 345 -17.77 -9.44 -0.86
N ALA A 346 -17.60 -8.12 -1.05
CA ALA A 346 -16.76 -7.59 -2.12
C ALA A 346 -15.25 -7.80 -1.88
N PHE A 347 -14.84 -8.08 -0.64
CA PHE A 347 -13.42 -8.29 -0.31
C PHE A 347 -12.77 -9.37 -1.17
N SER A 348 -13.43 -10.52 -1.33
CA SER A 348 -12.89 -11.63 -2.12
C SER A 348 -12.73 -11.27 -3.60
N GLU A 349 -13.58 -10.39 -4.12
CA GLU A 349 -13.52 -9.92 -5.50
C GLU A 349 -12.33 -8.98 -5.70
N VAL A 350 -12.17 -8.03 -4.78
CA VAL A 350 -11.02 -7.09 -4.75
C VAL A 350 -9.70 -7.86 -4.64
N MET A 351 -9.60 -8.86 -3.77
CA MET A 351 -8.37 -9.66 -3.62
C MET A 351 -8.04 -10.51 -4.85
N GLN A 352 -9.07 -10.87 -5.63
CA GLN A 352 -8.91 -11.53 -6.93
C GLN A 352 -8.54 -10.56 -8.05
N GLY A 353 -8.35 -9.27 -7.75
CA GLY A 353 -8.06 -8.25 -8.75
C GLY A 353 -9.31 -7.67 -9.42
N ARG A 354 -10.52 -8.11 -9.06
CA ARG A 354 -11.72 -7.67 -9.74
C ARG A 354 -12.12 -6.27 -9.28
N ASP A 355 -12.61 -5.50 -10.24
CA ASP A 355 -13.26 -4.21 -10.04
C ASP A 355 -14.76 -4.39 -10.24
N GLY A 356 -15.58 -3.60 -9.55
CA GLY A 356 -17.01 -3.74 -9.69
C GLY A 356 -17.84 -2.89 -8.75
N MET A 357 -19.13 -3.20 -8.76
CA MET A 357 -20.13 -2.53 -7.96
C MET A 357 -21.09 -3.56 -7.35
N ARG A 358 -21.56 -3.27 -6.14
CA ARG A 358 -22.47 -4.16 -5.41
C ARG A 358 -23.38 -3.36 -4.48
N ARG A 359 -24.60 -3.84 -4.28
CA ARG A 359 -25.46 -3.38 -3.17
C ARG A 359 -25.13 -4.20 -1.92
N ILE A 360 -24.89 -3.53 -0.81
CA ILE A 360 -24.60 -4.16 0.48
C ILE A 360 -25.51 -3.60 1.57
N GLY A 361 -25.99 -4.44 2.47
CA GLY A 361 -26.70 -4.00 3.68
C GLY A 361 -25.71 -3.82 4.83
N VAL A 362 -25.58 -2.62 5.37
CA VAL A 362 -24.74 -2.33 6.54
C VAL A 362 -25.63 -1.78 7.63
N ASN A 363 -25.75 -2.50 8.75
CA ASN A 363 -26.62 -2.14 9.88
C ASN A 363 -28.08 -1.91 9.47
N GLY A 364 -28.60 -2.70 8.54
CA GLY A 364 -29.97 -2.57 8.03
C GLY A 364 -30.19 -1.42 7.05
N VAL A 365 -29.15 -0.68 6.69
CA VAL A 365 -29.21 0.37 5.66
C VAL A 365 -28.52 -0.13 4.40
N ASP A 366 -29.23 -0.08 3.27
CA ASP A 366 -28.66 -0.44 1.98
C ASP A 366 -27.71 0.64 1.48
N HIS A 367 -26.53 0.21 1.05
CA HIS A 367 -25.50 1.04 0.46
C HIS A 367 -25.18 0.55 -0.96
N LEU A 368 -24.90 1.49 -1.85
CA LEU A 368 -24.15 1.22 -3.07
C LEU A 368 -22.68 1.21 -2.73
N LEU A 369 -21.98 0.17 -3.15
CA LEU A 369 -20.53 0.01 -3.02
C LEU A 369 -19.93 -0.05 -4.42
N VAL A 370 -18.93 0.77 -4.67
CA VAL A 370 -18.03 0.65 -5.83
C VAL A 370 -16.63 0.33 -5.31
N TYR A 371 -15.93 -0.60 -5.95
CA TYR A 371 -14.62 -1.03 -5.51
C TYR A 371 -13.67 -1.25 -6.69
N ARG A 372 -12.38 -1.04 -6.42
CA ARG A 372 -11.28 -1.29 -7.35
C ARG A 372 -10.11 -1.96 -6.63
N SER A 373 -9.50 -2.93 -7.31
CA SER A 373 -8.29 -3.58 -6.85
C SER A 373 -7.05 -2.91 -7.44
N LEU A 374 -6.08 -2.57 -6.59
CA LEU A 374 -4.81 -2.00 -7.02
C LEU A 374 -3.93 -3.05 -7.75
N LYS A 375 -4.23 -4.34 -7.58
CA LYS A 375 -3.50 -5.46 -8.23
C LYS A 375 -3.60 -5.44 -9.75
N ASN A 376 -4.72 -4.96 -10.32
CA ASN A 376 -5.00 -5.06 -11.75
C ASN A 376 -4.59 -3.82 -12.56
N LEU A 377 -3.95 -2.83 -11.95
CA LEU A 377 -3.51 -1.60 -12.63
C LEU A 377 -2.23 -1.78 -13.48
N GLY A 378 -1.93 -3.01 -13.91
CA GLY A 378 -0.84 -3.32 -14.84
C GLY A 378 0.58 -3.20 -14.26
N LYS A 379 0.72 -3.06 -12.94
CA LYS A 379 2.02 -2.88 -12.27
C LYS A 379 2.25 -4.01 -11.25
N PRO A 380 3.15 -4.98 -11.54
CA PRO A 380 3.33 -6.18 -10.71
C PRO A 380 3.92 -5.89 -9.31
N ASP A 381 4.53 -4.72 -9.14
CA ASP A 381 5.18 -4.29 -7.90
C ASP A 381 4.23 -3.59 -6.91
N LEU A 382 2.94 -3.44 -7.24
CA LEU A 382 1.98 -2.73 -6.38
C LEU A 382 1.54 -3.61 -5.19
N PRO A 383 1.25 -3.00 -4.04
CA PRO A 383 0.64 -3.72 -2.94
C PRO A 383 -0.75 -4.26 -3.33
N ILE A 384 -1.12 -5.41 -2.78
CA ILE A 384 -2.45 -6.01 -2.96
C ILE A 384 -3.41 -5.27 -2.02
N TRP A 385 -3.85 -4.10 -2.47
CA TRP A 385 -4.78 -3.25 -1.72
C TRP A 385 -6.08 -3.05 -2.49
N GLY A 386 -7.12 -2.69 -1.73
CA GLY A 386 -8.45 -2.39 -2.25
C GLY A 386 -8.88 -0.97 -1.93
N VAL A 387 -9.50 -0.30 -2.90
CA VAL A 387 -10.19 0.97 -2.69
C VAL A 387 -11.69 0.73 -2.81
N LEU A 388 -12.45 1.11 -1.80
CA LEU A 388 -13.89 0.90 -1.72
C LEU A 388 -14.60 2.19 -1.34
N PHE A 389 -15.64 2.52 -2.08
CA PHE A 389 -16.45 3.71 -1.83
C PHE A 389 -17.91 3.32 -1.65
N THR A 390 -18.48 3.69 -0.51
CA THR A 390 -19.87 3.38 -0.16
C THR A 390 -20.72 4.65 -0.05
N ILE A 391 -21.97 4.57 -0.50
CA ILE A 391 -22.99 5.62 -0.31
C ILE A 391 -24.31 4.97 0.08
N PRO A 392 -25.03 5.47 1.12
CA PRO A 392 -26.37 4.99 1.44
C PRO A 392 -27.36 5.25 0.29
N ILE A 393 -28.17 4.25 -0.05
CA ILE A 393 -29.17 4.36 -1.12
C ILE A 393 -30.18 5.48 -0.82
N SER A 394 -30.53 5.68 0.45
CA SER A 394 -31.42 6.76 0.88
C SER A 394 -30.86 8.16 0.56
N GLU A 395 -29.54 8.33 0.53
CA GLU A 395 -28.91 9.61 0.21
C GLU A 395 -28.91 9.90 -1.29
N VAL A 396 -28.81 8.84 -2.10
CA VAL A 396 -28.84 8.92 -3.57
C VAL A 396 -30.21 9.38 -4.09
N PHE A 397 -31.29 8.98 -3.43
CA PHE A 397 -32.67 9.24 -3.87
C PHE A 397 -33.40 10.30 -3.03
N THR A 398 -32.69 11.20 -2.33
CA THR A 398 -33.28 12.20 -1.42
C THR A 398 -34.29 13.17 -2.06
N GLY A 399 -34.36 13.26 -3.40
CA GLY A 399 -35.33 14.11 -4.11
C GLY A 399 -36.59 13.40 -4.61
N ASP A 400 -36.65 12.06 -4.58
CA ASP A 400 -37.68 11.32 -5.30
C ASP A 400 -39.05 11.32 -4.61
N THR A 401 -39.10 11.52 -3.29
CA THR A 401 -40.36 11.52 -2.53
C THR A 401 -41.23 12.71 -2.90
N ALA A 402 -40.65 13.89 -3.08
CA ALA A 402 -41.36 15.09 -3.52
C ALA A 402 -41.91 14.94 -4.94
N VAL A 403 -41.12 14.37 -5.85
CA VAL A 403 -41.55 14.10 -7.24
C VAL A 403 -42.66 13.06 -7.27
N SER A 404 -42.52 11.97 -6.52
CA SER A 404 -43.55 10.92 -6.41
C SER A 404 -44.85 11.51 -5.86
N PHE A 405 -44.77 12.31 -4.80
CA PHE A 405 -45.94 12.98 -4.22
C PHE A 405 -46.61 13.95 -5.20
N GLY A 406 -45.82 14.71 -5.96
CA GLY A 406 -46.33 15.59 -7.01
C GLY A 406 -47.07 14.82 -8.11
N ILE A 407 -46.53 13.68 -8.55
CA ILE A 407 -47.16 12.80 -9.54
C ILE A 407 -48.47 12.22 -8.99
N PHE A 408 -48.48 11.71 -7.75
CA PHE A 408 -49.69 11.18 -7.13
C PHE A 408 -50.76 12.26 -6.91
N SER A 409 -50.35 13.47 -6.51
CA SER A 409 -51.25 14.61 -6.34
C SER A 409 -51.86 15.06 -7.67
N LEU A 410 -51.05 15.12 -8.74
CA LEU A 410 -51.53 15.44 -10.08
C LEU A 410 -52.49 14.37 -10.60
N ALA A 411 -52.14 13.09 -10.43
CA ALA A 411 -53.03 11.98 -10.80
C ALA A 411 -54.36 12.03 -10.03
N GLY A 412 -54.32 12.30 -8.73
CA GLY A 412 -55.52 12.49 -7.90
C GLY A 412 -56.38 13.67 -8.35
N LEU A 413 -55.75 14.80 -8.72
CA LEU A 413 -56.44 15.96 -9.29
C LEU A 413 -57.12 15.61 -10.62
N CYS A 414 -56.46 14.86 -11.51
CA CYS A 414 -57.06 14.40 -12.76
C CYS A 414 -58.29 13.51 -12.53
N ILE A 415 -58.26 12.61 -11.53
CA ILE A 415 -59.42 11.80 -11.16
C ILE A 415 -60.57 12.69 -10.69
N LEU A 416 -60.30 13.67 -9.82
CA LEU A 416 -61.31 14.59 -9.30
C LEU A 416 -61.98 15.40 -10.43
N ILE A 417 -61.19 15.87 -11.40
CA ILE A 417 -61.71 16.61 -12.56
C ILE A 417 -62.58 15.70 -13.45
N LEU A 418 -62.12 14.48 -13.72
CA LEU A 418 -62.88 13.51 -14.52
C LEU A 418 -64.20 13.12 -13.84
N TRP A 419 -64.18 12.93 -12.53
CA TRP A 419 -65.37 12.65 -11.73
C TRP A 419 -66.36 13.82 -11.79
N TYR A 420 -65.88 15.05 -11.56
CA TYR A 420 -66.70 16.26 -11.64
C TYR A 420 -67.33 16.46 -13.04
N LEU A 421 -66.56 16.25 -14.11
CA LEU A 421 -67.06 16.35 -15.48
C LEU A 421 -68.10 15.27 -15.80
N SER A 422 -67.92 14.06 -15.28
CA SER A 422 -68.91 12.98 -15.43
C SER A 422 -70.25 13.37 -14.80
N ASP A 423 -70.24 13.89 -13.58
CA ASP A 423 -71.45 14.31 -12.87
C ASP A 423 -72.12 15.50 -13.58
N PHE A 424 -71.34 16.47 -14.05
CA PHE A 424 -71.84 17.62 -14.80
C PHE A 424 -72.51 17.24 -16.13
N ILE A 425 -71.98 16.24 -16.84
CA ILE A 425 -72.58 15.74 -18.09
C ILE A 425 -73.90 15.02 -17.78
N LEU A 426 -73.94 14.22 -16.72
CA LEU A 426 -75.17 13.51 -16.31
C LEU A 426 -76.28 14.48 -15.92
N SER A 427 -75.97 15.54 -15.17
CA SER A 427 -76.98 16.52 -14.76
C SER A 427 -77.58 17.29 -15.94
N ASN A 428 -76.77 17.66 -16.93
CA ASN A 428 -77.28 18.38 -18.11
C ASN A 428 -78.15 17.52 -19.02
N LEU A 429 -77.91 16.21 -19.07
CA LEU A 429 -78.76 15.28 -19.83
C LEU A 429 -80.13 15.09 -19.17
N GLU A 430 -80.21 15.13 -17.84
CA GLU A 430 -81.48 15.06 -17.12
C GLU A 430 -82.35 16.31 -17.35
N GLU A 431 -81.76 17.49 -17.54
CA GLU A 431 -82.51 18.73 -17.82
C GLU A 431 -83.12 18.78 -19.24
N GLU A 432 -82.54 18.11 -20.24
CA GLU A 432 -83.14 18.07 -21.58
C GLU A 432 -84.33 17.10 -21.68
N GLU A 433 -84.43 16.14 -20.76
CA GLU A 433 -85.54 15.17 -20.72
C GLU A 433 -86.74 15.62 -19.85
N ALA A 434 -86.54 16.61 -18.97
CA ALA A 434 -87.57 17.19 -18.10
C ALA A 434 -88.33 18.33 -18.78
#